data_AF-X1AH30-F1
#
_entry.id   AF-X1AH30-F1
#
_cell.length_a   1.000
_cell.length_b   1.000
_cell.length_c   1.000
_cell.angle_alpha   90.00
_cell.angle_beta   90.00
_cell.angle_gamma   90.00
#
_symmetry.space_group_name_H-M   'P 1'
#
loop_
_entity.id
_entity.type
_entity.pdbx_description
1 polymer ?
#
loop_
_entity_poly.entity_id
_entity_poly.type
_entity_poly.pdbx_seq_one_letter_code
_entity_poly.pdbx_strand_id
1 'polypeptide(L)'
;RPAYEEFKKLNGSPDFFFFLHSAGRLENGVSVDIDKRRIYIDLEENRVYSINNQYAGNSLGLKKLAFRLAINKAQREGWLAEHMFIMGVHGPGGRITYFTGAYPSACGKTSTAMIPGQTVVGDDIAYLKKINGVIRAVNMESGIFGIIHSVNSENDPVIFQALTSPGEVIFSNVLINNHQSAWCGLPSLIFFLRQ
;
A
#
# COMPACT_ATOMS: atom_id res chain seq x y z
N ARG A 1 -3.68 11.72 3.98
CA ARG A 1 -3.46 13.18 4.21
C ARG A 1 -3.78 13.94 2.93
N PRO A 2 -4.37 15.16 2.95
CA PRO A 2 -4.58 15.95 1.74
C PRO A 2 -3.23 16.47 1.20
N ALA A 3 -2.84 16.04 -0.01
CA ALA A 3 -1.56 16.44 -0.60
C ALA A 3 -1.50 17.93 -1.01
N TYR A 4 -2.67 18.58 -1.18
CA TYR A 4 -2.80 19.97 -1.63
C TYR A 4 -2.08 20.99 -0.73
N GLU A 5 -2.15 20.81 0.60
CA GLU A 5 -1.46 21.71 1.53
C GLU A 5 0.06 21.55 1.49
N GLU A 6 0.57 20.35 1.17
CA GLU A 6 2.01 20.13 1.00
C GLU A 6 2.47 20.66 -0.37
N PHE A 7 1.70 20.41 -1.43
CA PHE A 7 1.98 20.91 -2.78
C PHE A 7 2.07 22.44 -2.83
N LYS A 8 1.21 23.16 -2.10
CA LYS A 8 1.30 24.62 -1.98
C LYS A 8 2.62 25.10 -1.33
N LYS A 9 3.18 24.34 -0.36
CA LYS A 9 4.47 24.69 0.27
C LYS A 9 5.67 24.52 -0.68
N LEU A 10 5.55 23.67 -1.71
CA LEU A 10 6.62 23.47 -2.69
C LEU A 10 6.94 24.77 -3.45
N ASN A 11 5.97 25.69 -3.59
CA ASN A 11 6.18 27.01 -4.20
C ASN A 11 6.91 26.97 -5.56
N GLY A 12 6.53 26.01 -6.41
CA GLY A 12 7.17 25.75 -7.71
C GLY A 12 8.39 24.82 -7.70
N SER A 13 8.83 24.33 -6.54
CA SER A 13 9.91 23.35 -6.40
C SER A 13 9.59 22.02 -7.12
N PRO A 14 10.56 21.44 -7.85
CA PRO A 14 10.42 20.13 -8.48
C PRO A 14 10.71 18.94 -7.55
N ASP A 15 11.00 19.12 -6.25
CA ASP A 15 11.22 17.99 -5.31
C ASP A 15 9.91 17.31 -4.89
N PHE A 16 9.25 16.69 -5.85
CA PHE A 16 8.11 15.79 -5.67
C PHE A 16 8.13 14.68 -6.73
N PHE A 17 7.49 13.56 -6.44
CA PHE A 17 7.34 12.48 -7.41
C PHE A 17 6.20 12.77 -8.38
N PHE A 18 6.51 12.86 -9.67
CA PHE A 18 5.53 13.13 -10.71
C PHE A 18 4.92 11.83 -11.24
N PHE A 19 3.60 11.78 -11.38
CA PHE A 19 2.87 10.62 -11.91
C PHE A 19 1.93 11.05 -13.03
N LEU A 20 2.21 10.62 -14.26
CA LEU A 20 1.24 10.67 -15.36
C LEU A 20 0.66 9.28 -15.57
N HIS A 21 -0.66 9.16 -15.41
CA HIS A 21 -1.41 7.92 -15.62
C HIS A 21 -2.42 8.11 -16.74
N SER A 22 -2.60 7.07 -17.55
CA SER A 22 -3.74 6.93 -18.45
C SER A 22 -4.22 5.48 -18.47
N ALA A 23 -5.53 5.30 -18.33
CA ALA A 23 -6.18 4.01 -18.51
C ALA A 23 -6.22 3.57 -19.98
N GLY A 24 -5.88 4.45 -20.93
CA GLY A 24 -5.93 4.15 -22.36
C GLY A 24 -7.35 4.11 -22.92
N ARG A 25 -7.52 3.42 -24.06
CA ARG A 25 -8.83 3.12 -24.63
C ARG A 25 -9.56 2.10 -23.77
N LEU A 26 -10.84 2.35 -23.50
CA LEU A 26 -11.69 1.50 -22.67
C LEU A 26 -12.85 0.91 -23.47
N GLU A 27 -13.19 -0.33 -23.17
CA GLU A 27 -14.45 -0.98 -23.56
C GLU A 27 -15.10 -1.53 -22.28
N ASN A 28 -16.39 -1.27 -22.06
CA ASN A 28 -17.11 -1.62 -20.82
C ASN A 28 -16.38 -1.16 -19.53
N GLY A 29 -15.67 -0.04 -19.60
CA GLY A 29 -14.86 0.50 -18.50
C GLY A 29 -13.49 -0.17 -18.29
N VAL A 30 -13.13 -1.17 -19.09
CA VAL A 30 -11.88 -1.94 -18.98
C VAL A 30 -10.90 -1.60 -20.10
N SER A 31 -9.62 -1.47 -19.75
CA SER A 31 -8.53 -1.12 -20.66
C SER A 31 -8.15 -2.28 -21.58
N VAL A 32 -8.40 -2.08 -22.88
CA VAL A 32 -8.35 -3.12 -23.93
C VAL A 32 -7.04 -3.14 -24.72
N ASP A 33 -6.26 -2.07 -24.71
CA ASP A 33 -4.96 -1.99 -25.40
C ASP A 33 -3.83 -2.63 -24.54
N ILE A 34 -4.05 -3.90 -24.16
CA ILE A 34 -3.25 -4.68 -23.20
C ILE A 34 -1.81 -4.89 -23.69
N ASP A 35 -1.64 -5.13 -25.00
CA ASP A 35 -0.36 -5.25 -25.70
C ASP A 35 0.51 -3.99 -25.60
N LYS A 36 -0.14 -2.83 -25.49
CA LYS A 36 0.47 -1.49 -25.38
C LYS A 36 0.62 -1.02 -23.93
N ARG A 37 0.43 -1.89 -22.92
CA ARG A 37 0.72 -1.56 -21.51
C ARG A 37 2.19 -1.24 -21.32
N ARG A 38 2.49 -0.05 -20.82
CA ARG A 38 3.86 0.38 -20.49
C ARG A 38 3.86 1.11 -19.15
N ILE A 39 4.97 0.96 -18.42
CA ILE A 39 5.31 1.73 -17.23
C ILE A 39 6.76 2.18 -17.42
N TYR A 40 6.99 3.47 -17.53
CA TYR A 40 8.31 4.08 -17.58
C TYR A 40 8.58 4.78 -16.25
N ILE A 41 9.79 4.63 -15.72
CA ILE A 41 10.20 5.20 -14.42
C ILE A 41 11.50 5.94 -14.66
N ASP A 42 11.43 7.26 -14.54
CA ASP A 42 12.55 8.17 -14.65
C ASP A 42 13.14 8.41 -13.25
N LEU A 43 14.40 8.03 -13.09
CA LEU A 43 15.15 8.13 -11.84
C LEU A 43 15.93 9.45 -11.69
N GLU A 44 16.04 10.23 -12.76
CA GLU A 44 16.73 11.51 -12.81
C GLU A 44 15.73 12.64 -12.54
N GLU A 45 14.65 12.72 -13.33
CA GLU A 45 13.56 13.68 -13.16
C GLU A 45 12.50 13.25 -12.12
N ASN A 46 12.64 12.07 -11.51
CA ASN A 46 11.73 11.48 -10.51
C ASN A 46 10.27 11.37 -11.01
N ARG A 47 10.09 10.85 -12.24
CA ARG A 47 8.78 10.74 -12.91
C ARG A 47 8.37 9.30 -13.14
N VAL A 48 7.05 9.05 -13.16
CA VAL A 48 6.47 7.79 -13.62
C VAL A 48 5.39 8.05 -14.66
N TYR A 49 5.45 7.30 -15.75
CA TYR A 49 4.47 7.30 -16.83
C TYR A 49 3.85 5.91 -16.92
N SER A 50 2.55 5.77 -16.66
CA SER A 50 1.83 4.50 -16.75
C SER A 50 0.66 4.60 -17.72
N ILE A 51 0.67 3.80 -18.78
CA ILE A 51 -0.33 3.84 -19.86
C ILE A 51 -0.97 2.48 -20.11
N ASN A 52 -2.26 2.51 -20.48
CA ASN A 52 -3.12 1.35 -20.72
C ASN A 52 -3.29 0.43 -19.48
N ASN A 53 -3.06 0.99 -18.28
CA ASN A 53 -3.14 0.30 -17.00
C ASN A 53 -4.35 0.79 -16.19
N GLN A 54 -5.02 -0.12 -15.48
CA GLN A 54 -6.05 0.21 -14.48
C GLN A 54 -5.87 -0.52 -13.16
N TYR A 55 -5.19 -1.68 -13.17
CA TYR A 55 -4.95 -2.45 -11.95
C TYR A 55 -4.11 -1.64 -10.95
N ALA A 56 -4.48 -1.69 -9.67
CA ALA A 56 -4.02 -0.75 -8.65
C ALA A 56 -2.49 -0.65 -8.55
N GLY A 57 -1.76 -1.77 -8.56
CA GLY A 57 -0.29 -1.78 -8.47
C GLY A 57 0.44 -1.08 -9.62
N ASN A 58 -0.24 -0.82 -10.73
CA ASN A 58 0.26 -0.14 -11.94
C ASN A 58 -0.35 1.27 -12.13
N SER A 59 -1.28 1.69 -11.26
CA SER A 59 -2.13 2.86 -11.50
C SER A 59 -2.22 3.80 -10.28
N LEU A 60 -2.15 3.24 -9.06
CA LEU A 60 -2.00 4.03 -7.83
C LEU A 60 -0.54 4.49 -7.70
N GLY A 61 -0.27 5.71 -8.19
CA GLY A 61 1.07 6.32 -8.16
C GLY A 61 1.75 6.22 -6.80
N LEU A 62 1.03 6.52 -5.71
CA LEU A 62 1.57 6.55 -4.35
C LEU A 62 1.94 5.19 -3.73
N LYS A 63 1.67 4.04 -4.39
CA LYS A 63 2.09 2.71 -3.91
C LYS A 63 3.38 2.24 -4.60
N LYS A 64 3.34 1.12 -5.35
CA LYS A 64 4.55 0.48 -5.91
C LYS A 64 5.28 1.29 -6.99
N LEU A 65 4.68 2.38 -7.48
CA LEU A 65 5.32 3.31 -8.41
C LEU A 65 6.19 4.32 -7.64
N ALA A 66 5.61 5.05 -6.67
CA ALA A 66 6.32 5.94 -5.76
C ALA A 66 7.44 5.22 -4.99
N PHE A 67 7.21 3.98 -4.56
CA PHE A 67 8.20 3.18 -3.84
C PHE A 67 9.52 3.01 -4.61
N ARG A 68 9.48 2.90 -5.94
CA ARG A 68 10.70 2.75 -6.77
C ARG A 68 11.49 4.06 -6.87
N LEU A 69 10.80 5.21 -6.95
CA LEU A 69 11.44 6.52 -6.82
C LEU A 69 11.97 6.77 -5.40
N ALA A 70 11.27 6.26 -4.38
CA ALA A 70 11.65 6.37 -2.99
C ALA A 70 12.96 5.61 -2.67
N ILE A 71 13.16 4.39 -3.18
CA ILE A 71 14.43 3.65 -3.03
C ILE A 71 15.61 4.49 -3.54
N ASN A 72 15.47 5.10 -4.72
CA ASN A 72 16.48 5.95 -5.33
C ASN A 72 16.72 7.24 -4.50
N LYS A 73 15.66 7.94 -4.07
CA LYS A 73 15.79 9.12 -3.18
C LYS A 73 16.44 8.75 -1.83
N ALA A 74 16.06 7.63 -1.24
CA ALA A 74 16.61 7.11 0.02
C ALA A 74 18.11 6.79 -0.07
N GLN A 75 18.52 6.12 -1.15
CA GLN A 75 19.92 5.79 -1.45
C GLN A 75 20.79 7.04 -1.66
N ARG A 76 20.21 8.15 -2.14
CA ARG A 76 20.90 9.46 -2.26
C ARG A 76 20.94 10.24 -0.94
N GLU A 77 19.95 10.07 -0.06
CA GLU A 77 19.73 10.88 1.15
C GLU A 77 20.08 10.19 2.48
N GLY A 78 20.67 8.98 2.43
CA GLY A 78 21.14 8.26 3.62
C GLY A 78 20.02 7.70 4.51
N TRP A 79 18.93 7.22 3.89
CA TRP A 79 17.85 6.48 4.57
C TRP A 79 17.46 5.25 3.74
N LEU A 80 16.52 4.42 4.21
CA LEU A 80 16.08 3.21 3.52
C LEU A 80 14.57 3.25 3.22
N ALA A 81 14.17 2.85 2.02
CA ALA A 81 12.78 2.63 1.63
C ALA A 81 12.58 1.13 1.35
N GLU A 82 11.94 0.43 2.28
CA GLU A 82 11.96 -1.03 2.35
C GLU A 82 10.57 -1.66 2.17
N HIS A 83 10.54 -2.87 1.58
CA HIS A 83 9.30 -3.65 1.38
C HIS A 83 8.95 -4.43 2.66
N MET A 84 8.74 -3.72 3.75
CA MET A 84 8.56 -4.28 5.10
C MET A 84 7.26 -3.81 5.75
N PHE A 85 6.67 -4.68 6.57
CA PHE A 85 5.65 -4.25 7.53
C PHE A 85 6.29 -3.49 8.70
N ILE A 86 5.49 -2.77 9.47
CA ILE A 86 5.85 -2.18 10.76
C ILE A 86 4.76 -2.54 11.76
N MET A 87 5.15 -3.07 12.93
CA MET A 87 4.23 -3.32 14.04
C MET A 87 4.86 -2.99 15.40
N GLY A 88 4.01 -2.70 16.39
CA GLY A 88 4.37 -2.56 17.80
C GLY A 88 3.80 -3.71 18.62
N VAL A 89 4.66 -4.57 19.16
CA VAL A 89 4.26 -5.68 20.05
C VAL A 89 4.25 -5.24 21.51
N HIS A 90 3.15 -5.55 22.19
CA HIS A 90 2.93 -5.23 23.60
C HIS A 90 3.50 -6.34 24.49
N GLY A 91 4.49 -5.99 25.32
CA GLY A 91 5.10 -6.89 26.30
C GLY A 91 4.68 -6.60 27.74
N PRO A 92 5.16 -7.41 28.71
CA PRO A 92 4.93 -7.19 30.13
C PRO A 92 5.29 -5.77 30.59
N GLY A 93 4.54 -5.25 31.56
CA GLY A 93 4.72 -3.90 32.10
C GLY A 93 4.30 -2.77 31.15
N GLY A 94 3.48 -3.04 30.13
CA GLY A 94 3.02 -2.02 29.17
C GLY A 94 4.08 -1.59 28.15
N ARG A 95 5.19 -2.34 28.03
CA ARG A 95 6.31 -2.03 27.16
C ARG A 95 5.99 -2.37 25.69
N ILE A 96 5.87 -1.36 24.83
CA ILE A 96 5.71 -1.57 23.37
C ILE A 96 7.09 -1.73 22.72
N THR A 97 7.24 -2.74 21.87
CA THR A 97 8.46 -3.03 21.08
C THR A 97 8.13 -2.91 19.60
N TYR A 98 8.71 -1.93 18.90
CA TYR A 98 8.53 -1.79 17.46
C TYR A 98 9.55 -2.59 16.67
N PHE A 99 9.10 -3.30 15.65
CA PHE A 99 9.97 -3.95 14.67
C PHE A 99 9.36 -3.94 13.27
N THR A 100 10.17 -4.37 12.30
CA THR A 100 9.88 -4.34 10.86
C THR A 100 10.51 -5.57 10.21
N GLY A 101 9.93 -6.08 9.11
CA GLY A 101 10.41 -7.31 8.48
C GLY A 101 10.08 -7.44 6.99
N ALA A 102 11.07 -7.85 6.20
CA ALA A 102 10.93 -8.09 4.76
C ALA A 102 10.56 -9.55 4.50
N TYR A 103 9.30 -9.79 4.15
CA TYR A 103 8.77 -11.12 3.82
C TYR A 103 8.48 -11.17 2.31
N PRO A 104 8.79 -12.29 1.61
CA PRO A 104 8.32 -12.51 0.24
C PRO A 104 6.79 -12.56 0.15
N SER A 105 6.29 -12.54 -1.09
CA SER A 105 4.85 -12.65 -1.35
C SER A 105 4.31 -14.00 -0.85
N ALA A 106 3.08 -13.99 -0.31
CA ALA A 106 2.41 -15.14 0.31
C ALA A 106 3.05 -15.73 1.59
N CYS A 107 4.18 -15.20 2.08
CA CYS A 107 4.82 -15.68 3.32
C CYS A 107 4.20 -15.16 4.63
N GLY A 108 2.92 -14.77 4.64
CA GLY A 108 2.21 -14.35 5.87
C GLY A 108 2.48 -12.92 6.37
N LYS A 109 3.08 -12.03 5.55
CA LYS A 109 3.46 -10.65 5.94
C LYS A 109 2.33 -9.89 6.65
N THR A 110 1.15 -9.81 6.01
CA THR A 110 -0.01 -9.06 6.51
C THR A 110 -0.55 -9.67 7.80
N SER A 111 -0.68 -11.00 7.88
CA SER A 111 -1.14 -11.70 9.10
C SER A 111 -0.14 -11.55 10.26
N THR A 112 1.17 -11.46 10.01
CA THR A 112 2.17 -11.07 11.03
C THR A 112 1.99 -9.62 11.49
N ALA A 113 1.79 -8.69 10.57
CA ALA A 113 1.61 -7.27 10.89
C ALA A 113 0.31 -6.98 11.67
N MET A 114 -0.67 -7.89 11.61
CA MET A 114 -2.03 -7.73 12.14
C MET A 114 -2.41 -8.80 13.19
N ILE A 115 -1.42 -9.35 13.89
CA ILE A 115 -1.65 -10.24 15.04
C ILE A 115 -2.59 -9.54 16.06
N PRO A 116 -3.66 -10.20 16.54
CA PRO A 116 -4.61 -9.61 17.48
C PRO A 116 -3.94 -9.01 18.73
N GLY A 117 -4.48 -7.87 19.18
CA GLY A 117 -3.98 -7.13 20.34
C GLY A 117 -2.65 -6.38 20.14
N GLN A 118 -2.05 -6.41 18.94
CA GLN A 118 -0.81 -5.68 18.64
C GLN A 118 -1.10 -4.37 17.88
N THR A 119 -0.16 -3.43 17.92
CA THR A 119 -0.28 -2.16 17.19
C THR A 119 0.16 -2.34 15.74
N VAL A 120 -0.80 -2.32 14.81
CA VAL A 120 -0.54 -2.21 13.36
C VAL A 120 -0.01 -0.81 13.05
N VAL A 121 1.06 -0.70 12.26
CA VAL A 121 1.58 0.60 11.77
C VAL A 121 1.65 0.64 10.23
N GLY A 122 1.92 -0.50 9.58
CA GLY A 122 1.83 -0.67 8.13
C GLY A 122 2.17 -2.11 7.72
N ASP A 123 1.72 -2.59 6.57
CA ASP A 123 1.91 -3.99 6.15
C ASP A 123 2.83 -4.19 4.94
N ASP A 124 2.91 -3.23 4.00
CA ASP A 124 3.64 -3.40 2.73
C ASP A 124 4.95 -2.57 2.64
N ILE A 125 4.98 -1.33 3.15
CA ILE A 125 6.10 -0.37 2.98
C ILE A 125 6.55 0.27 4.30
N ALA A 126 7.87 0.33 4.52
CA ALA A 126 8.51 1.02 5.66
C ALA A 126 9.62 1.97 5.19
N TYR A 127 9.61 3.23 5.65
CA TYR A 127 10.74 4.15 5.47
C TYR A 127 11.53 4.25 6.78
N LEU A 128 12.83 3.96 6.75
CA LEU A 128 13.70 3.84 7.92
C LEU A 128 14.81 4.89 7.88
N LYS A 129 14.93 5.73 8.92
CA LYS A 129 16.01 6.73 9.04
C LYS A 129 16.63 6.72 10.44
N LYS A 130 17.96 6.80 10.51
CA LYS A 130 18.69 6.94 11.78
C LYS A 130 18.61 8.39 12.25
N ILE A 131 18.05 8.61 13.44
CA ILE A 131 17.86 9.93 14.07
C ILE A 131 18.37 9.82 15.51
N ASN A 132 19.36 10.64 15.86
CA ASN A 132 19.99 10.68 17.19
C ASN A 132 20.41 9.28 17.70
N GLY A 133 21.09 8.53 16.83
CA GLY A 133 21.55 7.16 17.10
C GLY A 133 20.51 6.06 16.87
N VAL A 134 19.21 6.36 16.97
CA VAL A 134 18.11 5.40 16.95
C VAL A 134 17.49 5.29 15.55
N ILE A 135 17.14 4.08 15.09
CA ILE A 135 16.36 3.90 13.85
C ILE A 135 14.90 4.29 14.12
N ARG A 136 14.34 5.17 13.29
CA ARG A 136 12.93 5.54 13.27
C ARG A 136 12.29 5.01 12.00
N ALA A 137 11.10 4.44 12.13
CA ALA A 137 10.32 3.89 11.03
C ALA A 137 9.03 4.71 10.83
N VAL A 138 8.61 4.91 9.59
CA VAL A 138 7.29 5.44 9.25
C VAL A 138 6.64 4.63 8.13
N ASN A 139 5.33 4.42 8.24
CA ASN A 139 4.49 4.05 7.09
C ASN A 139 4.11 5.34 6.34
N MET A 140 4.13 5.28 5.01
CA MET A 140 3.74 6.40 4.12
C MET A 140 2.39 6.17 3.43
N GLU A 141 1.85 4.96 3.52
CA GLU A 141 0.54 4.62 2.96
C GLU A 141 -0.58 5.03 3.94
N SER A 142 -1.68 5.57 3.39
CA SER A 142 -2.86 6.00 4.16
C SER A 142 -3.94 4.90 4.14
N GLY A 143 -3.53 3.64 4.27
CA GLY A 143 -4.38 2.48 4.00
C GLY A 143 -3.62 1.15 3.87
N ILE A 144 -4.38 0.07 3.64
CA ILE A 144 -3.88 -1.29 3.35
C ILE A 144 -4.42 -1.71 1.99
N PHE A 145 -3.59 -2.34 1.15
CA PHE A 145 -4.02 -2.92 -0.13
C PHE A 145 -3.65 -4.39 -0.19
N GLY A 146 -4.60 -5.26 0.15
CA GLY A 146 -4.37 -6.70 0.39
C GLY A 146 -5.12 -7.63 -0.58
N ILE A 147 -4.57 -8.84 -0.77
CA ILE A 147 -5.30 -9.96 -1.38
C ILE A 147 -6.04 -10.69 -0.26
N ILE A 148 -7.36 -10.73 -0.36
CA ILE A 148 -8.24 -11.25 0.69
C ILE A 148 -8.83 -12.64 0.36
N HIS A 149 -8.27 -13.34 -0.64
CA HIS A 149 -8.76 -14.63 -1.17
C HIS A 149 -8.90 -15.77 -0.14
N SER A 150 -8.23 -15.70 1.00
CA SER A 150 -8.23 -16.71 2.06
C SER A 150 -8.61 -16.15 3.44
N VAL A 151 -8.88 -14.85 3.52
CA VAL A 151 -9.25 -14.17 4.77
C VAL A 151 -10.54 -14.79 5.30
N ASN A 152 -10.69 -14.86 6.61
CA ASN A 152 -11.91 -15.31 7.28
C ASN A 152 -11.87 -14.88 8.76
N SER A 153 -12.98 -15.05 9.46
CA SER A 153 -13.14 -14.66 10.87
C SER A 153 -12.30 -15.45 11.87
N GLU A 154 -11.79 -16.63 11.50
CA GLU A 154 -11.03 -17.52 12.38
C GLU A 154 -9.52 -17.26 12.27
N ASN A 155 -8.99 -17.20 11.04
CA ASN A 155 -7.55 -17.05 10.77
C ASN A 155 -7.08 -15.60 10.76
N ASP A 156 -7.87 -14.68 10.19
CA ASP A 156 -7.49 -13.28 9.97
C ASP A 156 -8.52 -12.30 10.59
N PRO A 157 -8.91 -12.46 11.87
CA PRO A 157 -10.06 -11.76 12.47
C PRO A 157 -9.97 -10.23 12.39
N VAL A 158 -8.77 -9.65 12.48
CA VAL A 158 -8.55 -8.19 12.37
C VAL A 158 -8.86 -7.69 10.96
N ILE A 159 -8.44 -8.44 9.93
CA ILE A 159 -8.69 -8.09 8.52
C ILE A 159 -10.17 -8.31 8.21
N PHE A 160 -10.75 -9.42 8.66
CA PHE A 160 -12.16 -9.74 8.48
C PHE A 160 -13.08 -8.72 9.16
N GLN A 161 -12.77 -8.29 10.38
CA GLN A 161 -13.52 -7.23 11.06
C GLN A 161 -13.43 -5.90 10.30
N ALA A 162 -12.26 -5.53 9.79
CA ALA A 162 -12.07 -4.32 9.00
C ALA A 162 -12.75 -4.36 7.60
N LEU A 163 -12.98 -5.56 7.07
CA LEU A 163 -13.75 -5.81 5.83
C LEU A 163 -15.28 -5.76 6.03
N THR A 164 -15.77 -6.21 7.19
CA THR A 164 -17.19 -6.39 7.47
C THR A 164 -17.82 -5.28 8.32
N SER A 165 -17.01 -4.41 8.93
CA SER A 165 -17.48 -3.23 9.64
C SER A 165 -17.81 -2.07 8.69
N PRO A 166 -18.75 -1.16 9.05
CA PRO A 166 -19.00 0.05 8.27
C PRO A 166 -17.74 0.92 8.12
N GLY A 167 -17.38 1.24 6.87
CA GLY A 167 -16.19 2.04 6.54
C GLY A 167 -16.11 2.36 5.04
N GLU A 168 -15.04 3.04 4.61
CA GLU A 168 -14.77 3.28 3.18
C GLU A 168 -14.19 2.01 2.55
N VAL A 169 -15.06 1.18 1.96
CA VAL A 169 -14.70 -0.18 1.46
C VAL A 169 -14.73 -0.28 -0.08
N ILE A 170 -13.57 -0.28 -0.74
CA ILE A 170 -13.44 -0.43 -2.22
C ILE A 170 -12.93 -1.84 -2.59
N PHE A 171 -13.86 -2.71 -2.97
CA PHE A 171 -13.61 -4.06 -3.50
C PHE A 171 -13.22 -4.07 -5.00
N SER A 172 -12.45 -5.06 -5.47
CA SER A 172 -12.04 -5.16 -6.88
C SER A 172 -11.89 -6.61 -7.38
N ASN A 173 -12.40 -6.89 -8.59
CA ASN A 173 -12.49 -8.25 -9.17
C ASN A 173 -13.24 -9.23 -8.25
N VAL A 174 -14.46 -8.85 -7.92
CA VAL A 174 -15.33 -9.54 -6.96
C VAL A 174 -16.58 -10.10 -7.64
N LEU A 175 -17.01 -11.30 -7.22
CA LEU A 175 -18.40 -11.70 -7.43
C LEU A 175 -19.31 -10.78 -6.59
N ILE A 176 -20.55 -10.57 -7.00
CA ILE A 176 -21.59 -9.92 -6.19
C ILE A 176 -22.76 -10.89 -6.09
N ASN A 177 -23.28 -11.11 -4.88
CA ASN A 177 -24.45 -11.93 -4.58
C ASN A 177 -25.32 -11.15 -3.59
N ASN A 178 -26.61 -10.94 -3.89
CA ASN A 178 -27.56 -10.18 -3.05
C ASN A 178 -27.00 -8.82 -2.54
N HIS A 179 -26.30 -8.08 -3.42
CA HIS A 179 -25.61 -6.82 -3.13
C HIS A 179 -24.45 -6.89 -2.11
N GLN A 180 -23.99 -8.11 -1.77
CA GLN A 180 -22.79 -8.38 -0.97
C GLN A 180 -21.72 -9.00 -1.89
N SER A 181 -20.44 -8.90 -1.54
CA SER A 181 -19.32 -9.41 -2.36
C SER A 181 -19.15 -10.94 -2.23
N ALA A 182 -18.58 -11.68 -3.22
CA ALA A 182 -18.00 -13.02 -2.95
C ALA A 182 -16.59 -13.59 -3.38
N TRP A 183 -15.75 -14.12 -2.43
CA TRP A 183 -14.45 -14.89 -2.55
C TRP A 183 -14.60 -16.33 -2.00
N CYS A 184 -13.55 -17.14 -2.19
CA CYS A 184 -13.44 -18.52 -1.72
C CYS A 184 -13.20 -18.61 -0.20
N GLY A 185 -14.27 -18.80 0.59
CA GLY A 185 -14.18 -18.94 2.06
C GLY A 185 -14.97 -17.90 2.86
N LEU A 186 -16.15 -17.49 2.35
CA LEU A 186 -16.81 -16.20 2.70
C LEU A 186 -15.95 -14.98 2.21
N PRO A 187 -16.51 -13.76 1.93
CA PRO A 187 -16.38 -13.32 0.51
C PRO A 187 -16.35 -11.73 0.25
N SER A 188 -15.65 -10.97 -0.67
CA SER A 188 -14.75 -11.11 -1.88
C SER A 188 -13.49 -10.21 -2.07
N LEU A 189 -12.63 -10.55 -3.07
CA LEU A 189 -11.26 -10.10 -3.42
C LEU A 189 -10.93 -8.59 -3.42
N ILE A 190 -9.61 -8.35 -3.25
CA ILE A 190 -8.85 -7.08 -3.36
C ILE A 190 -9.55 -5.86 -2.75
N PHE A 191 -9.01 -5.39 -1.62
CA PHE A 191 -9.55 -4.25 -0.90
C PHE A 191 -8.49 -3.18 -0.61
N PHE A 192 -8.87 -1.90 -0.74
CA PHE A 192 -8.16 -0.74 -0.20
C PHE A 192 -8.81 -0.21 1.10
N LEU A 193 -8.35 -0.68 2.27
CA LEU A 193 -8.70 -0.02 3.55
C LEU A 193 -8.13 1.39 3.56
N ARG A 194 -8.87 2.34 4.11
CA ARG A 194 -8.31 3.59 4.63
C ARG A 194 -8.04 3.44 6.12
N GLN A 195 -6.83 3.82 6.55
CA GLN A 195 -6.49 4.07 7.96
C GLN A 195 -6.62 5.56 8.28
#